data_AF-A0A920UV78-F1
#
_entry.id   AF-A0A920UV78-F1
#
_cell.length_a   1.000
_cell.length_b   1.000
_cell.length_c   1.000
_cell.angle_alpha   90.00
_cell.angle_beta   90.00
_cell.angle_gamma   90.00
#
_symmetry.space_group_name_H-M   'P 1'
#
loop_
_entity.id
_entity.type
_entity.pdbx_description
1 polymer ?
#
loop_
_entity_poly.entity_id
_entity_poly.type
_entity_poly.pdbx_seq_one_letter_code
_entity_poly.pdbx_strand_id
1 'polypeptide(L)' 'MEDTIPLPMGIAFIQTVTWNEDGTPDADAILTYSQSPEPDSPYYSDLTKLYSESKWIDLPFTEDQIQGQLIKEEILQF' A
#
# COMPACT_ATOMS: atom_id res chain seq x y z
N MET A 1 -22.99 25.02 -1.77
CA MET A 1 -21.84 25.40 -0.95
C MET A 1 -20.91 24.21 -1.06
N GLU A 2 -19.79 24.39 -1.76
CA GLU A 2 -18.74 23.39 -1.82
C GLU A 2 -18.14 23.35 -0.41
N ASP A 3 -18.59 22.41 0.42
CA ASP A 3 -17.95 22.15 1.71
C ASP A 3 -16.57 21.54 1.40
N THR A 4 -15.59 22.40 1.12
CA THR A 4 -14.18 22.02 1.18
C THR A 4 -13.88 21.68 2.63
N ILE A 5 -14.16 20.42 3.01
CA ILE A 5 -13.60 19.84 4.21
C ILE A 5 -12.09 20.03 4.07
N PRO A 6 -11.43 20.79 4.97
CA PRO A 6 -9.99 20.85 4.94
C PRO A 6 -9.52 19.44 5.27
N LEU A 7 -9.05 18.71 4.24
CA LEU A 7 -8.38 17.44 4.46
C LEU A 7 -7.20 17.78 5.39
N PRO A 8 -7.14 17.20 6.60
CA PRO A 8 -5.94 17.34 7.40
C PRO A 8 -4.79 16.82 6.52
N MET A 9 -3.85 17.70 6.16
CA MET A 9 -2.70 17.33 5.34
C MET A 9 -1.78 16.46 6.19
N GLY A 10 -2.15 15.19 6.34
CA GLY A 10 -1.38 14.13 6.96
C GLY A 10 -0.52 13.42 5.93
N ILE A 11 0.47 12.66 6.42
CA ILE A 11 1.29 11.80 5.58
C ILE A 11 0.38 10.75 4.95
N ALA A 12 0.39 10.64 3.62
CA ALA A 12 -0.43 9.67 2.88
C ALA A 12 0.28 8.33 2.67
N PHE A 13 1.59 8.38 2.43
CA PHE A 13 2.41 7.23 2.10
C PHE A 13 3.80 7.38 2.72
N ILE A 14 4.32 6.28 3.28
CA ILE A 14 5.70 6.18 3.73
C ILE A 14 6.28 4.91 3.16
N GLN A 15 7.53 4.97 2.70
CA GLN A 15 8.28 3.82 2.23
C GLN A 15 9.71 3.90 2.76
N THR A 16 10.23 2.76 3.19
CA THR A 16 11.65 2.57 3.47
C THR A 16 12.20 1.53 2.52
N VAL A 17 13.42 1.75 2.04
CA VAL A 17 14.07 0.84 1.08
C VAL A 17 15.52 0.65 1.49
N THR A 18 15.94 -0.60 1.53
CA THR A 18 17.33 -1.03 1.62
C THR A 18 17.60 -2.10 0.54
N TRP A 19 18.82 -2.63 0.51
CA TRP A 19 19.29 -3.58 -0.49
C TRP A 19 19.89 -4.80 0.18
N ASN A 20 19.48 -5.98 -0.26
CA ASN A 20 20.09 -7.26 0.13
C ASN A 20 21.47 -7.43 -0.51
N GLU A 21 22.24 -8.41 -0.03
CA GLU A 21 23.59 -8.70 -0.56
C GLU A 21 23.59 -9.08 -2.05
N ASP A 22 22.50 -9.69 -2.53
CA ASP A 22 22.29 -10.05 -3.93
C ASP A 22 21.78 -8.88 -4.79
N GLY A 23 21.59 -7.71 -4.19
CA GLY A 23 21.10 -6.50 -4.85
C GLY A 23 19.58 -6.43 -5.02
N THR A 24 18.82 -7.38 -4.46
CA THR A 24 17.36 -7.28 -4.45
C THR A 24 16.88 -6.19 -3.46
N PRO A 25 15.81 -5.43 -3.77
CA PRO A 25 15.26 -4.46 -2.83
C PRO A 25 14.60 -5.18 -1.64
N ASP A 26 14.86 -4.66 -0.45
CA ASP A 26 14.10 -4.97 0.76
C ASP A 26 13.37 -3.70 1.19
N ALA A 27 12.05 -3.73 1.15
CA ALA A 27 11.23 -2.53 1.19
C ALA A 27 9.93 -2.74 1.95
N ASP A 28 9.70 -1.84 2.91
CA ASP A 28 8.49 -1.73 3.69
C ASP A 28 7.74 -0.47 3.28
N ALA A 29 6.42 -0.50 3.36
CA ALA A 29 5.60 0.67 3.16
C ALA A 29 4.36 0.69 4.05
N ILE A 30 3.72 1.85 4.11
CA ILE A 30 2.38 2.00 4.66
C ILE A 30 1.63 3.12 3.96
N LEU A 31 0.37 2.85 3.58
CA LEU A 31 -0.60 3.86 3.14
C LEU A 31 -1.52 4.18 4.32
N THR A 32 -1.50 5.41 4.80
CA THR A 32 -2.24 5.81 6.01
C THR A 32 -3.76 5.87 5.76
N TYR A 33 -4.18 6.05 4.50
CA TYR A 33 -5.59 6.13 4.08
C TYR A 33 -6.07 4.89 3.32
N SER A 34 -5.32 3.77 3.36
CA SER A 34 -5.63 2.52 2.63
C SER A 34 -5.72 2.68 1.10
N GLN A 35 -5.95 1.58 0.37
CA GLN A 35 -5.86 1.56 -1.10
C GLN A 35 -7.18 1.86 -1.81
N SER A 36 -8.30 1.81 -1.11
CA SER A 36 -9.61 2.04 -1.70
C SER A 36 -10.41 3.05 -0.89
N PRO A 37 -11.03 4.06 -1.53
CA PRO A 37 -11.97 4.95 -0.87
C PRO A 37 -13.39 4.36 -0.78
N GLU A 38 -13.65 3.23 -1.45
CA GLU A 38 -14.99 2.62 -1.52
C GLU A 38 -15.30 1.86 -0.22
N PRO A 39 -16.39 2.19 0.50
CA PRO A 39 -16.66 1.65 1.84
C PRO A 39 -17.00 0.15 1.85
N ASP A 40 -17.38 -0.42 0.70
CA ASP A 40 -17.64 -1.85 0.51
C ASP A 40 -16.39 -2.64 0.07
N SER A 41 -15.28 -1.96 -0.23
CA SER A 41 -14.01 -2.61 -0.56
C SER A 41 -13.36 -3.24 0.68
N PRO A 42 -12.81 -4.46 0.57
CA PRO A 42 -12.00 -5.03 1.66
C PRO A 42 -10.75 -4.20 1.98
N TYR A 43 -10.32 -3.35 1.04
CA TYR A 43 -9.13 -2.48 1.15
C TYR A 43 -9.46 -1.04 1.60
N TYR A 44 -10.65 -0.83 2.17
CA TYR A 44 -11.12 0.50 2.60
C TYR A 44 -10.39 1.04 3.84
N SER A 45 -9.99 0.17 4.76
CA SER A 45 -9.45 0.56 6.07
C SER A 45 -8.37 -0.37 6.62
N ASP A 46 -7.93 -1.34 5.83
CA ASP A 46 -6.97 -2.37 6.23
C ASP A 46 -5.61 -1.77 6.60
N LEU A 47 -5.04 -0.94 5.73
CA LEU A 47 -3.74 -0.31 5.99
C LEU A 47 -3.86 0.83 7.00
N THR A 48 -4.99 1.54 7.07
CA THR A 48 -5.25 2.53 8.12
C THR A 48 -5.23 1.89 9.51
N LYS A 49 -5.78 0.67 9.66
CA LYS A 49 -5.69 -0.09 10.92
C LYS A 49 -4.24 -0.46 11.24
N LEU A 50 -3.48 -0.98 10.26
CA LEU A 50 -2.05 -1.29 10.46
C LEU A 50 -1.23 -0.06 10.85
N TYR A 51 -1.49 1.09 10.22
CA TYR A 51 -0.84 2.35 10.56
C TYR A 51 -1.12 2.77 12.01
N SER A 52 -2.36 2.60 12.48
CA SER A 52 -2.72 2.88 13.89
C SER A 52 -1.97 1.98 14.89
N GLU A 53 -1.54 0.81 14.44
CA GLU A 53 -0.74 -0.16 15.20
C GLU A 53 0.77 0.01 14.97
N SER A 54 1.19 1.05 14.21
CA SER A 54 2.58 1.29 13.82
C SER A 54 3.23 0.09 13.10
N LYS A 55 2.44 -0.64 12.31
CA LYS A 55 2.88 -1.76 11.47
C LYS A 55 3.11 -1.30 10.03
N TRP A 56 3.88 -2.12 9.32
CA TRP A 56 4.26 -1.93 7.92
C TRP A 56 3.81 -3.14 7.09
N ILE A 57 3.78 -2.96 5.77
CA ILE A 57 3.62 -4.05 4.81
C ILE A 57 4.92 -4.21 4.00
N ASP A 58 5.31 -5.45 3.76
CA ASP A 58 6.39 -5.76 2.84
C ASP A 58 5.94 -5.52 1.39
N LEU A 59 6.77 -4.87 0.58
CA LEU A 59 6.50 -4.66 -0.84
C LEU A 59 7.18 -5.74 -1.70
N PRO A 60 6.44 -6.43 -2.58
CA PRO A 60 6.99 -7.51 -3.39
C PRO A 60 7.73 -6.95 -4.61
N PHE A 61 9.07 -6.94 -4.56
CA PHE A 61 9.92 -6.46 -5.66
C PHE A 61 10.61 -7.59 -6.45
N THR A 62 10.67 -8.81 -5.92
CA THR A 62 11.16 -9.99 -6.65
C THR A 62 10.00 -10.76 -7.28
N GLU A 63 10.29 -11.52 -8.35
CA GLU A 63 9.28 -12.35 -9.01
C GLU A 63 8.62 -13.33 -8.03
N ASP A 64 9.40 -14.01 -7.20
CA ASP A 64 8.87 -14.95 -6.20
C ASP A 64 7.97 -14.27 -5.18
N GLN A 65 8.31 -13.04 -4.74
CA GLN A 65 7.46 -12.26 -3.84
C GLN A 65 6.16 -11.82 -4.53
N ILE A 66 6.24 -11.35 -5.78
CA ILE A 66 5.08 -10.91 -6.55
C ILE A 66 4.13 -12.10 -6.75
N GLN A 67 4.64 -13.25 -7.16
CA GLN A 67 3.84 -14.47 -7.31
C GLN A 67 3.26 -14.94 -5.98
N GLY A 68 4.02 -14.84 -4.89
CA GLY A 68 3.56 -15.21 -3.54
C GLY A 68 2.45 -14.32 -2.98
N GLN A 69 2.36 -13.07 -3.43
CA GLN A 69 1.38 -12.08 -2.97
C GLN A 69 0.31 -11.73 -4.03
N LEU A 70 0.34 -12.39 -5.20
CA LEU A 70 -0.54 -12.10 -6.32
C LEU A 70 -2.02 -12.33 -5.95
N ILE A 71 -2.84 -11.28 -6.08
CA ILE A 71 -4.28 -11.36 -5.83
C ILE A 71 -5.06 -11.58 -7.12
N LYS A 72 -4.66 -10.93 -8.23
CA LYS A 72 -5.40 -10.96 -9.49
C LYS A 72 -4.48 -10.63 -10.68
N GLU A 73 -4.70 -11.34 -11.80
CA GLU A 73 -4.18 -10.97 -13.12
C GLU A 73 -5.33 -10.44 -14.00
N GLU A 74 -5.05 -9.37 -14.75
CA GLU A 74 -5.98 -8.81 -15.73
C GLU A 74 -5.29 -8.68 -17.09
N ILE A 75 -5.88 -9.27 -18.13
CA ILE A 75 -5.38 -9.17 -19.50
C ILE A 75 -6.20 -8.10 -20.22
N LEU A 76 -5.55 -6.97 -20.53
CA LEU A 76 -6.18 -5.87 -21.24
C LEU A 76 -6.01 -6.03 -22.75
N GLN A 77 -7.09 -5.84 -23.50
CA GLN A 77 -7.08 -5.75 -24.96
C GLN A 77 -7.40 -4.31 -25.33
N PHE A 78 -6.50 -3.68 -26.10
CA PHE A 78 -6.62 -2.29 -26.55
C PHE A 78 -6.90 -2.23 -28.05
#